data_AF-A0A1A8JA44-F1
#
_entry.id   AF-A0A1A8JA44-F1
#
_cell.length_a   1.000
_cell.length_b   1.000
_cell.length_c   1.000
_cell.angle_alpha   90.00
_cell.angle_beta   90.00
_cell.angle_gamma   90.00
#
_symmetry.space_group_name_H-M   'P 1'
#
loop_
_entity.id
_entity.type
_entity.pdbx_description
1 polymer ?
#
loop_
_entity_poly.entity_id
_entity_poly.type
_entity_poly.pdbx_seq_one_letter_code
_entity_poly.pdbx_strand_id
1 'polypeptide(L)'
;TPTFPRAYEGPIDVTEGQLGPRVLTLLATDQDSGLNGQVEYSITGGDILNQFTISPMDGELRVRKDVELDRESIAFYNITVTARDLGTPSLNSS
;
A
#
# COMPACT_ATOMS: atom_id res chain seq x y z
N THR A 1 -10.77 -9.91 10.08
CA THR A 1 -9.35 -9.89 9.62
C THR A 1 -9.33 -9.42 8.17
N PRO A 2 -8.65 -8.30 7.84
CA PRO A 2 -8.64 -7.76 6.50
C PRO A 2 -7.91 -8.71 5.57
N THR A 3 -8.54 -8.98 4.43
CA THR A 3 -7.93 -9.74 3.34
C THR A 3 -7.78 -8.81 2.15
N PHE A 4 -6.65 -8.88 1.47
CA PHE A 4 -6.56 -8.31 0.14
C PHE A 4 -7.33 -9.26 -0.80
N PRO A 5 -8.41 -8.80 -1.45
CA PRO A 5 -9.24 -9.66 -2.29
C PRO A 5 -8.48 -10.23 -3.51
N ARG A 6 -7.30 -9.69 -3.81
CA ARG A 6 -6.35 -10.19 -4.81
C ARG A 6 -4.93 -9.81 -4.36
N ALA A 7 -3.95 -10.68 -4.59
CA ALA A 7 -2.57 -10.21 -4.68
C ALA A 7 -2.52 -9.20 -5.84
N TYR A 8 -2.03 -7.98 -5.60
CA TYR A 8 -1.99 -6.95 -6.65
C TYR A 8 -1.17 -7.50 -7.81
N GLU A 9 -1.84 -7.62 -8.97
CA GLU A 9 -1.34 -8.44 -10.06
C GLU A 9 -0.28 -7.71 -10.88
N GLY A 10 0.93 -8.27 -10.85
CA GLY A 10 2.00 -8.00 -11.81
C GLY A 10 2.92 -6.84 -11.44
N PRO A 11 4.05 -6.71 -12.18
CA PRO A 11 4.88 -5.53 -12.10
C PRO A 11 4.07 -4.31 -12.53
N ILE A 12 4.19 -3.23 -11.77
CA ILE A 12 3.51 -1.96 -12.07
C ILE A 12 4.56 -1.03 -12.64
N ASP A 13 4.35 -0.63 -13.88
CA ASP A 13 5.24 0.33 -14.54
C ASP A 13 4.95 1.73 -14.01
N VAL A 14 5.98 2.37 -13.48
CA VAL A 14 5.96 3.76 -13.03
C VAL A 14 6.91 4.55 -13.93
N THR A 15 6.43 5.66 -14.49
CA THR A 15 7.25 6.55 -15.31
C THR A 15 8.29 7.23 -14.43
N GLU A 16 9.57 7.03 -14.75
CA GLU A 16 10.69 7.80 -14.19
C GLU A 16 10.70 9.24 -14.73
N GLY A 17 11.51 10.14 -14.16
CA GLY A 17 11.53 11.53 -14.65
C GLY A 17 10.40 12.43 -14.13
N GLN A 18 9.48 11.87 -13.34
CA GLN A 18 8.33 12.60 -12.79
C GLN A 18 8.41 12.67 -11.27
N LEU A 19 8.07 13.84 -10.71
CA LEU A 19 7.91 14.03 -9.28
C LEU A 19 6.61 13.41 -8.76
N GLY A 20 6.74 12.57 -7.74
CA GLY A 20 5.62 11.99 -6.99
C GLY A 20 4.54 11.29 -7.83
N PRO A 21 4.87 10.48 -8.86
CA PRO A 21 3.85 9.75 -9.60
C PRO A 21 3.03 8.85 -8.68
N ARG A 22 1.72 8.79 -8.94
CA ARG A 22 0.84 7.80 -8.31
C ARG A 22 1.18 6.42 -8.88
N VAL A 23 1.34 5.44 -8.00
CA VAL A 23 1.62 4.06 -8.40
C VAL A 23 0.30 3.29 -8.55
N LEU A 24 -0.45 3.15 -7.45
CA LEU A 24 -1.72 2.40 -7.43
C LEU A 24 -2.53 2.74 -6.17
N THR A 25 -3.77 2.26 -6.12
CA THR A 25 -4.59 2.32 -4.89
C THR A 25 -4.88 0.90 -4.40
N LEU A 26 -4.46 0.61 -3.17
CA LEU A 26 -4.73 -0.64 -2.48
C LEU A 26 -6.10 -0.57 -1.80
N LEU A 27 -6.85 -1.64 -1.94
CA LEU A 27 -8.13 -1.92 -1.32
C LEU A 27 -8.06 -3.30 -0.69
N ALA A 28 -8.06 -3.33 0.63
CA ALA A 28 -8.30 -4.50 1.45
C ALA A 28 -9.75 -4.49 1.94
N THR A 29 -10.34 -5.66 2.11
CA THR A 29 -11.70 -5.83 2.59
C THR A 29 -11.70 -6.73 3.81
N ASP A 30 -12.33 -6.28 4.88
CA ASP A 30 -12.59 -7.12 6.05
C ASP A 30 -14.00 -7.71 5.91
N GLN A 31 -14.10 -9.04 5.84
CA GLN A 31 -15.37 -9.75 5.69
C GLN A 31 -16.19 -9.80 6.99
N ASP A 32 -15.57 -9.52 8.14
CA ASP A 32 -16.21 -9.57 9.45
C ASP A 32 -16.80 -8.21 9.87
N SER A 33 -16.47 -7.17 9.12
CA SER A 33 -16.88 -5.81 9.40
C SER A 33 -18.08 -5.42 8.54
N GLY A 34 -19.18 -5.04 9.15
CA GLY A 34 -20.21 -4.24 8.49
C GLY A 34 -19.65 -2.88 8.02
N LEU A 35 -20.47 -1.82 8.00
CA LEU A 35 -20.09 -0.46 7.60
C LEU A 35 -18.88 0.20 8.33
N ASN A 36 -18.20 -0.51 9.24
CA ASN A 36 -17.13 -0.04 10.13
C ASN A 36 -15.77 -0.74 9.94
N GLY A 37 -15.53 -1.44 8.83
CA GLY A 37 -14.22 -2.03 8.55
C GLY A 37 -13.17 -0.97 8.20
N GLN A 38 -12.71 -0.22 9.20
CA GLN A 38 -11.58 0.69 9.02
C GLN A 38 -10.31 -0.14 8.89
N VAL A 39 -9.69 -0.08 7.71
CA VAL A 39 -8.42 -0.71 7.44
C VAL A 39 -7.34 0.36 7.36
N GLU A 40 -6.25 0.16 8.08
CA GLU A 40 -5.07 1.02 8.04
C GLU A 40 -3.99 0.40 7.16
N TYR A 41 -3.51 1.15 6.16
CA TYR A 41 -2.43 0.72 5.28
C TYR A 41 -1.08 1.29 5.71
N SER A 42 -0.02 0.47 5.62
CA SER A 42 1.36 0.89 5.91
C SER A 42 2.36 0.14 5.06
N ILE A 43 3.43 0.82 4.63
CA ILE A 43 4.58 0.18 3.99
C ILE A 43 5.44 -0.48 5.08
N THR A 44 5.64 -1.78 4.97
CA THR A 44 6.36 -2.59 5.98
C THR A 44 7.65 -3.21 5.45
N GLY A 45 7.93 -3.07 4.16
CA GLY A 45 9.18 -3.54 3.56
C GLY A 45 9.40 -3.05 2.14
N GLY A 46 10.63 -3.21 1.64
CA GLY A 46 10.98 -2.97 0.24
C GLY A 46 11.36 -1.53 -0.12
N ASP A 47 10.95 -0.55 0.68
CA ASP A 47 11.27 0.85 0.44
C ASP A 47 12.64 1.25 1.01
N ILE A 48 13.71 0.74 0.40
CA ILE A 48 15.08 0.89 0.89
C ILE A 48 15.59 2.33 0.93
N LEU A 49 15.01 3.23 0.13
CA LEU A 49 15.39 4.64 0.04
C LEU A 49 14.31 5.58 0.63
N ASN A 50 13.27 5.01 1.26
CA ASN A 50 12.13 5.75 1.82
C ASN A 50 11.43 6.65 0.78
N GLN A 51 11.38 6.22 -0.48
CA GLN A 51 10.90 7.00 -1.62
C GLN A 51 9.40 6.90 -1.85
N PHE A 52 8.70 6.01 -1.13
CA PHE A 52 7.27 5.76 -1.31
C PHE A 52 6.48 6.22 -0.08
N THR A 53 5.20 6.49 -0.31
CA THR A 53 4.24 6.80 0.74
C THR A 53 2.90 6.20 0.39
N ILE A 54 2.15 5.78 1.41
CA ILE A 54 0.81 5.23 1.27
C ILE A 54 -0.18 6.03 2.13
N SER A 55 -1.36 6.35 1.58
CA SER A 55 -2.46 6.88 2.39
C SER A 55 -2.94 5.80 3.35
N PRO A 56 -2.91 6.01 4.67
CA PRO A 56 -3.30 5.01 5.65
C PRO A 56 -4.80 4.70 5.58
N MET A 57 -5.63 5.61 5.06
CA MET A 57 -7.08 5.43 4.95
C MET A 57 -7.51 5.02 3.54
N ASP A 58 -6.91 5.62 2.51
CA ASP A 58 -7.34 5.41 1.11
C ASP A 58 -6.56 4.31 0.40
N GLY A 59 -5.45 3.84 1.00
CA GLY A 59 -4.55 2.85 0.40
C GLY A 59 -3.81 3.35 -0.85
N GLU A 60 -3.82 4.65 -1.15
CA GLU A 60 -3.11 5.19 -2.31
C GLU A 60 -1.59 5.18 -2.09
N LEU A 61 -0.90 4.30 -2.82
CA LEU A 61 0.55 4.22 -2.88
C LEU A 61 1.07 5.16 -3.98
N ARG A 62 2.03 6.01 -3.62
CA ARG A 62 2.69 6.95 -4.53
C ARG A 62 4.17 7.10 -4.19
N VAL A 63 4.95 7.57 -5.14
CA VAL A 63 6.27 8.12 -4.86
C VAL A 63 6.10 9.42 -4.05
N ARG A 64 7.03 9.74 -3.14
CA ARG A 64 6.97 11.01 -2.40
C ARG A 64 6.98 12.18 -3.39
N LYS A 65 6.26 13.26 -3.05
CA LYS A 65 6.03 14.40 -3.94
C LYS A 65 7.30 15.13 -4.38
N ASP A 66 8.37 14.99 -3.61
CA ASP A 66 9.67 15.60 -3.78
C ASP A 66 10.73 14.63 -4.34
N VAL A 67 10.30 13.43 -4.77
CA VAL A 67 11.17 12.37 -5.27
C VAL A 67 10.85 12.06 -6.72
N GLU A 68 11.91 11.84 -7.49
CA GLU A 68 11.92 11.34 -8.85
C GLU A 68 12.57 9.95 -8.84
N LEU A 69 11.93 8.98 -9.50
CA LEU A 69 12.54 7.66 -9.67
C LEU A 69 13.56 7.72 -10.81
N ASP A 70 14.63 6.94 -10.66
CA ASP A 70 15.68 6.74 -11.65
C ASP A 70 15.94 5.23 -11.80
N ARG A 71 15.61 4.68 -12.96
CA ARG A 71 15.75 3.25 -13.26
C ARG A 71 17.20 2.80 -13.32
N GLU A 72 18.13 3.68 -13.73
CA GLU A 72 19.56 3.38 -13.73
C GLU A 72 20.09 3.19 -12.30
N SER A 73 19.49 3.86 -11.31
CA SER A 73 19.79 3.67 -9.89
C SER A 73 19.13 2.41 -9.32
N ILE A 74 17.82 2.24 -9.50
CA ILE A 74 17.06 1.06 -9.03
C ILE A 74 16.04 0.64 -10.10
N ALA A 75 16.29 -0.50 -10.74
CA ALA A 75 15.42 -1.01 -11.79
C ALA A 75 14.09 -1.59 -11.30
N PHE A 76 14.04 -2.14 -10.07
CA PHE A 76 12.85 -2.79 -9.53
C PHE A 76 12.71 -2.55 -8.02
N TYR A 77 11.49 -2.24 -7.58
CA TYR A 77 11.12 -2.12 -6.17
C TYR A 77 10.19 -3.26 -5.75
N ASN A 78 10.54 -3.95 -4.66
CA ASN A 78 9.71 -4.99 -4.07
C ASN A 78 9.01 -4.46 -2.81
N ILE A 79 8.00 -3.59 -2.98
CA ILE A 79 7.31 -2.92 -1.88
C ILE A 79 6.32 -3.88 -1.21
N THR A 80 6.44 -4.04 0.11
CA THR A 80 5.49 -4.78 0.94
C THR A 80 4.59 -3.80 1.68
N VAL A 81 3.27 -3.95 1.51
CA VAL A 81 2.26 -3.18 2.24
C VAL A 81 1.45 -4.12 3.14
N THR A 82 1.21 -3.68 4.37
CA THR A 82 0.35 -4.35 5.33
C THR A 82 -0.95 -3.55 5.50
N ALA A 83 -2.08 -4.26 5.48
CA ALA A 83 -3.39 -3.76 5.87
C ALA A 83 -3.73 -4.29 7.28
N ARG A 84 -4.09 -3.39 8.20
CA ARG A 84 -4.43 -3.72 9.60
C ARG A 84 -5.89 -3.37 9.89
N ASP A 85 -6.59 -4.27 10.57
CA ASP A 85 -7.94 -4.02 11.07
C ASP A 85 -7.93 -3.01 12.23
N LEU A 86 -8.80 -2.00 12.16
CA LEU A 86 -9.09 -1.08 13.26
C LEU A 86 -10.50 -1.29 13.84
N GLY A 87 -11.21 -2.34 13.44
CA GLY A 87 -12.49 -2.74 14.02
C GLY A 87 -12.42 -2.93 15.54
N THR A 88 -13.45 -2.47 16.25
CA THR A 88 -13.62 -2.66 17.70
C THR A 88 -14.96 -3.36 17.96
N PRO A 89 -15.01 -4.48 18.71
CA PRO A 89 -13.91 -5.22 19.33
C PRO A 89 -13.17 -6.13 18.32
N SER A 90 -11.90 -6.47 18.60
CA SER A 90 -11.23 -7.58 17.94
C SER A 90 -11.94 -8.89 18.35
N LEU A 91 -12.86 -9.38 17.53
CA LEU A 91 -13.57 -10.63 17.82
C LEU A 91 -12.60 -11.81 17.64
N ASN A 92 -12.09 -12.33 18.75
CA ASN A 92 -11.49 -13.66 18.77
C ASN A 92 -12.62 -14.69 18.80
N SER A 93 -12.77 -15.48 17.74
CA SER A 93 -13.56 -16.72 17.82
C SER A 93 -12.80 -17.74 18.67
N SER A 94 -13.51 -18.38 19.61
CA SER A 94 -13.05 -19.62 20.28
C SER A 94 -13.23 -20.83 19.37
#